data_AF-A0A0F9LRY4-F1
#
_entry.id   AF-A0A0F9LRY4-F1
#
_cell.length_a   1.000
_cell.length_b   1.000
_cell.length_c   1.000
_cell.angle_alpha   90.00
_cell.angle_beta   90.00
_cell.angle_gamma   90.00
#
_symmetry.space_group_name_H-M   'P 1'
#
loop_
_entity.id
_entity.type
_entity.pdbx_description
1 polymer ?
#
loop_
_entity_poly.entity_id
_entity_poly.type
_entity_poly.pdbx_seq_one_letter_code
_entity_poly.pdbx_strand_id
1 'polypeptide(L)' 'MGRTQITEIKGLASLQNLEFLFLDGNEIREIDLKVVESLPKLKELRLSGNPLSYNYKFAFGFLSLNFVI' A
#
# COMPACT_ATOMS: atom_id res chain seq x y z
N MET A 1 -23.11 -1.98 -6.21
CA MET A 1 -21.85 -2.64 -6.62
C MET A 1 -20.98 -1.59 -7.30
N GLY A 2 -20.24 -0.80 -6.52
CA GLY A 2 -19.27 0.15 -7.07
C GLY A 2 -17.88 -0.42 -6.86
N ARG A 3 -17.21 -0.83 -7.93
CA ARG A 3 -15.77 -1.07 -7.88
C ARG A 3 -15.09 0.29 -7.82
N THR A 4 -14.48 0.63 -6.70
CA THR A 4 -13.57 1.79 -6.63
C THR A 4 -12.31 1.42 -7.37
N GLN A 5 -12.13 1.96 -8.58
CA GLN A 5 -10.98 1.69 -9.43
C GLN A 5 -9.79 2.54 -8.99
N ILE A 6 -9.27 2.30 -7.78
CA ILE A 6 -8.04 2.96 -7.34
C ILE A 6 -6.89 2.29 -8.08
N THR A 7 -6.30 3.01 -9.03
CA THR A 7 -5.15 2.56 -9.82
C THR A 7 -3.83 3.15 -9.32
N GLU A 8 -3.89 4.25 -8.59
CA GLU A 8 -2.73 4.95 -8.06
C GLU A 8 -3.05 5.57 -6.69
N ILE A 9 -2.08 5.56 -5.78
CA ILE A 9 -2.22 6.20 -4.47
C ILE A 9 -1.26 7.39 -4.39
N LYS A 10 -1.81 8.60 -4.49
CA LYS A 10 -1.05 9.87 -4.36
C LYS A 10 -1.39 10.58 -3.04
N GLY A 11 -0.46 11.38 -2.54
CA GLY A 11 -0.71 12.30 -1.42
C GLY A 11 -0.67 11.69 -0.02
N LEU A 12 -0.43 10.38 0.11
CA LEU A 12 -0.31 9.73 1.43
C LEU A 12 0.81 10.33 2.29
N ALA A 13 1.89 10.83 1.69
CA ALA A 13 3.01 11.43 2.41
C ALA A 13 2.59 12.57 3.37
N SER A 14 1.43 13.20 3.17
CA SER A 14 0.89 14.20 4.10
C SER A 14 0.21 13.61 5.35
N LEU A 15 -0.13 12.32 5.33
CA LEU A 15 -0.89 11.62 6.35
C LEU A 15 0.03 11.06 7.45
N GLN A 16 0.74 11.96 8.13
CA GLN A 16 1.75 11.63 9.14
C GLN A 16 1.23 10.84 10.36
N ASN A 17 -0.09 10.75 10.53
CA ASN A 17 -0.75 9.99 11.58
C ASN A 17 -1.45 8.71 11.08
N LEU A 18 -1.26 8.33 9.81
CA LEU A 18 -1.89 7.14 9.26
C LEU A 18 -1.26 5.88 9.87
N GLU A 19 -2.08 5.08 10.53
CA GLU A 19 -1.64 3.81 11.16
C GLU A 19 -2.07 2.58 10.35
N PHE A 20 -3.22 2.65 9.68
CA PHE A 20 -3.80 1.54 8.95
C PHE A 20 -4.25 2.00 7.56
N LEU A 21 -3.80 1.30 6.52
CA LEU A 21 -4.22 1.55 5.14
C LEU A 21 -4.72 0.25 4.51
N PHE A 22 -6.02 0.19 4.22
CA PHE A 22 -6.68 -0.97 3.63
C PHE A 22 -7.12 -0.67 2.21
N LEU A 23 -6.53 -1.39 1.27
CA LEU A 23 -6.76 -1.21 -0.16
C LEU A 23 -7.06 -2.54 -0.85
N ASP A 24 -7.57 -3.50 -0.09
CA ASP A 24 -7.95 -4.82 -0.60
C ASP A 24 -8.98 -4.73 -1.73
N GLY A 25 -8.84 -5.59 -2.75
CA GLY A 25 -9.81 -5.75 -3.83
C GLY A 25 -9.93 -4.56 -4.78
N ASN A 26 -8.88 -3.75 -4.92
CA ASN A 26 -8.80 -2.69 -5.94
C ASN A 26 -8.05 -3.17 -7.20
N GLU A 27 -7.77 -2.27 -8.14
CA GLU A 27 -7.03 -2.55 -9.39
C GLU A 27 -5.61 -1.96 -9.35
N ILE A 28 -5.00 -1.93 -8.16
CA ILE A 28 -3.66 -1.37 -7.97
C ILE A 28 -2.65 -2.30 -8.63
N ARG A 29 -1.96 -1.79 -9.66
CA ARG A 29 -0.91 -2.53 -10.38
C ARG A 29 0.47 -2.25 -9.83
N GLU A 30 0.66 -1.07 -9.24
CA GLU A 30 1.92 -0.59 -8.70
C GLU A 30 1.69 0.28 -7.45
N ILE A 31 2.66 0.24 -6.53
CA ILE A 31 2.68 1.10 -5.35
C ILE A 31 4.09 1.68 -5.19
N ASP A 32 4.16 3.00 -4.96
CA ASP A 32 5.42 3.64 -4.60
C ASP A 32 5.72 3.42 -3.12
N LEU A 33 6.64 2.50 -2.84
CA LEU A 33 7.01 2.14 -1.48
C LEU A 33 7.76 3.25 -0.75
N LYS A 34 8.38 4.22 -1.45
CA LYS A 34 8.99 5.39 -0.80
C LYS A 34 7.95 6.22 -0.05
N VAL A 35 6.72 6.27 -0.57
CA VAL A 35 5.61 6.93 0.11
C VAL A 35 5.22 6.16 1.36
N VAL A 36 5.20 4.82 1.30
CA VAL A 36 4.90 3.96 2.46
C VAL A 36 5.97 4.12 3.55
N GLU A 37 7.25 4.18 3.16
CA GLU A 37 8.38 4.45 4.06
C GLU A 37 8.31 5.84 4.72
N SER A 38 7.69 6.82 4.05
CA SER A 38 7.51 8.17 4.58
C SER A 38 6.39 8.31 5.62
N LEU A 39 5.69 7.22 5.95
CA LEU A 39 4.59 7.19 6.91
C LEU A 39 5.08 6.64 8.26
N PRO A 40 5.50 7.50 9.21
CA PRO A 40 6.24 7.07 10.40
C PRO A 40 5.39 6.26 11.39
N LYS A 41 4.06 6.31 11.27
CA LYS A 41 3.13 5.62 12.17
C LYS A 41 2.41 4.45 11.51
N LEU A 42 2.67 4.16 10.24
CA LEU A 42 1.97 3.08 9.56
C LEU A 42 2.36 1.73 10.19
N LYS A 43 1.36 0.95 10.56
CA LYS A 43 1.51 -0.36 11.20
C LYS A 43 1.09 -1.48 10.28
N GLU A 44 0.07 -1.23 9.45
CA GLU A 44 -0.52 -2.23 8.58
C GLU A 44 -0.90 -1.63 7.23
N LEU A 45 -0.49 -2.34 6.17
CA LEU A 45 -0.88 -2.08 4.80
C LEU A 45 -1.46 -3.37 4.21
N ARG A 46 -2.71 -3.29 3.74
CA ARG A 46 -3.37 -4.39 3.06
C ARG A 46 -3.61 -4.08 1.59
N LEU A 47 -3.15 -4.99 0.74
CA LEU A 47 -3.24 -4.89 -0.72
C LEU A 47 -3.78 -6.18 -1.33
N SER A 48 -4.39 -7.07 -0.55
CA SER A 48 -4.84 -8.37 -1.05
C SER A 48 -5.88 -8.23 -2.15
N GLY A 49 -5.83 -9.10 -3.15
CA GLY A 49 -6.76 -9.05 -4.27
C GLY A 49 -6.55 -7.89 -5.24
N ASN A 50 -5.38 -7.23 -5.21
CA ASN A 50 -4.95 -6.31 -6.26
C ASN A 50 -4.06 -7.02 -7.29
N PRO A 51 -4.11 -6.64 -8.59
CA PRO A 51 -3.26 -7.21 -9.64
C PRO A 51 -1.82 -6.64 -9.60
N LEU A 52 -1.17 -6.70 -8.44
CA LEU A 52 0.20 -6.21 -8.25
C LEU A 52 1.18 -7.04 -9.11
N SER A 53 1.96 -6.34 -9.94
CA SER A 53 3.08 -6.95 -10.68
C SER A 53 4.15 -7.55 -9.75
N TYR A 54 4.79 -8.65 -10.14
CA TYR A 54 5.67 -9.41 -9.24
C TYR A 54 6.94 -8.67 -8.77
N ASN A 55 7.31 -7.54 -9.40
CA ASN A 55 8.53 -6.80 -9.09
C ASN A 55 8.55 -6.14 -7.69
N TYR A 56 7.39 -6.01 -7.02
CA TYR A 56 7.33 -5.38 -5.70
C TYR A 56 7.81 -6.29 -4.56
N LYS A 57 7.90 -7.62 -4.78
CA LYS A 57 8.32 -8.59 -3.75
C LYS A 57 9.70 -8.29 -3.12
N PHE A 58 10.59 -7.61 -3.83
CA PHE A 58 11.95 -7.33 -3.38
C PHE A 58 12.09 -6.17 -2.38
N ALA A 59 11.10 -5.29 -2.29
CA ALA A 59 11.17 -4.13 -1.41
C ALA A 59 10.52 -4.35 -0.03
N PHE A 60 9.81 -5.48 0.17
CA PHE A 60 9.17 -5.84 1.45
C PHE A 60 10.13 -6.44 2.49
N GLY A 61 11.43 -6.55 2.19
CA GLY A 61 12.43 -7.15 3.09
C GLY A 61 12.97 -6.24 4.19
N PHE A 62 12.60 -4.95 4.23
CA PHE A 62 13.29 -3.94 5.04
C PHE A 62 12.44 -3.24 6.11
N LEU A 63 11.15 -3.55 6.24
CA LEU A 63 10.25 -2.86 7.18
C LEU A 63 9.69 -3.81 8.24
N SER A 64 9.66 -3.35 9.49
CA SER A 64 8.97 -4.01 10.62
C SER A 64 7.43 -3.98 10.51
N LEU A 65 6.88 -3.58 9.37
CA LEU A 65 5.44 -3.48 9.13
C LEU A 65 4.83 -4.86 8.87
N ASN A 66 3.58 -5.03 9.30
CA ASN A 66 2.78 -6.19 8.90
C ASN A 66 2.17 -5.92 7.52
N PHE A 67 2.56 -6.72 6.54
CA PHE A 67 2.01 -6.67 5.18
C PHE A 67 1.08 -7.86 4.96
N VAL A 68 -0.12 -7.60 4.43
CA VAL A 68 -1.03 -8.63 3.94
C VAL A 68 -1.27 -8.36 2.45
N ILE A 69 -0.78 -9.26 1.61
CA ILE A 69 -0.81 -9.18 0.14
C ILE A 69 -1.79 -10.19 -0.45
#